data_AF-A0A7X6BH60-F1
#
_entry.id   AF-A0A7X6BH60-F1
#
_cell.length_a   1.000
_cell.length_b   1.000
_cell.length_c   1.000
_cell.angle_alpha   90.00
_cell.angle_beta   90.00
_cell.angle_gamma   90.00
#
_symmetry.space_group_name_H-M   'P 1'
#
loop_
_entity.id
_entity.type
_entity.pdbx_description
1 polymer ?
#
loop_
_entity_poly.entity_id
_entity_poly.type
_entity_poly.pdbx_seq_one_letter_code
_entity_poly.pdbx_strand_id
1 'polypeptide(L)'
;MDHAVPVKVLRELLLNASKPTLEIIDSYMRSLYRLGAITRSEDGRLNDAGLRSRMPEGWTAQCSPYARYEAAGITAQQLRSDK
;
A
#
# COMPACT_ATOMS: atom_id res chain seq x y z
N MET A 1 -7.03 -8.89 -6.78
CA MET A 1 -6.36 -7.58 -6.92
C MET A 1 -6.32 -6.96 -5.53
N ASP A 2 -5.22 -6.30 -5.18
CA ASP A 2 -4.97 -5.72 -3.86
C ASP A 2 -4.34 -4.33 -3.99
N HIS A 3 -4.57 -3.46 -3.00
CA HIS A 3 -4.03 -2.10 -2.95
C HIS A 3 -2.80 -2.07 -2.06
N ALA A 4 -1.63 -1.61 -2.55
CA ALA A 4 -0.40 -1.64 -1.74
C ALA A 4 -0.55 -0.95 -0.37
N VAL A 5 -1.23 0.20 -0.33
CA VAL A 5 -1.75 0.79 0.90
C VAL A 5 -3.24 0.46 1.02
N PRO A 6 -3.72 -0.16 2.11
CA PRO A 6 -5.13 -0.46 2.29
C PRO A 6 -6.01 0.79 2.15
N VAL A 7 -7.12 0.70 1.43
CA VAL A 7 -8.02 1.84 1.15
C VAL A 7 -8.48 2.54 2.43
N LYS A 8 -8.71 1.79 3.51
CA LYS A 8 -9.06 2.35 4.83
C LYS A 8 -7.96 3.28 5.36
N VAL A 9 -6.69 2.87 5.27
CA VAL A 9 -5.53 3.68 5.70
C VAL A 9 -5.41 4.93 4.83
N LEU A 10 -5.56 4.79 3.51
CA LEU A 10 -5.53 5.93 2.59
C LEU A 10 -6.64 6.94 2.91
N ARG A 11 -7.86 6.47 3.18
CA ARG A 11 -8.99 7.32 3.58
C ARG A 11 -8.70 8.06 4.88
N GLU A 12 -8.13 7.39 5.88
CA GLU A 12 -7.76 8.00 7.16
C GLU A 12 -6.67 9.07 6.99
N LEU A 13 -5.67 8.84 6.13
CA LEU A 13 -4.65 9.84 5.80
C LEU A 13 -5.26 11.10 5.18
N LEU A 14 -6.19 10.94 4.23
CA LEU A 14 -6.83 12.06 3.54
C LEU A 14 -7.73 12.86 4.49
N LEU A 15 -8.47 12.20 5.38
CA LEU A 15 -9.34 12.87 6.36
C LEU A 15 -8.56 13.62 7.45
N ASN A 16 -7.37 13.14 7.80
CA ASN A 16 -6.51 13.74 8.82
C ASN A 16 -5.50 14.75 8.25
N ALA A 17 -5.49 14.99 6.94
CA ALA A 17 -4.67 16.03 6.35
C ALA A 17 -5.14 17.40 6.85
N SER A 18 -4.24 18.19 7.46
CA SER A 18 -4.59 19.46 8.12
C SER A 18 -5.18 20.51 7.16
N LYS A 19 -4.90 20.40 5.86
CA LYS A 19 -5.45 21.22 4.78
C LYS A 19 -5.51 20.39 3.48
N PRO A 20 -6.58 19.62 3.22
CA PRO A 20 -6.66 18.82 2.00
C PRO A 20 -6.98 19.73 0.81
N THR A 21 -5.95 20.16 0.07
CA THR A 21 -6.15 20.75 -1.26
C THR A 21 -6.18 19.64 -2.32
N LEU A 22 -6.70 19.96 -3.51
CA LEU A 22 -6.68 19.01 -4.62
C LEU A 22 -5.25 18.56 -4.96
N GLU A 23 -4.27 19.46 -4.89
CA GLU A 23 -2.86 19.16 -5.13
C GLU A 23 -2.31 18.18 -4.08
N ILE A 24 -2.64 18.38 -2.80
CA ILE A 24 -2.21 17.47 -1.73
C ILE A 24 -2.86 16.10 -1.93
N ILE A 25 -4.17 16.05 -2.22
CA ILE A 25 -4.89 14.80 -2.48
C ILE A 25 -4.27 14.09 -3.70
N ASP A 26 -4.06 14.80 -4.81
CA ASP A 26 -3.44 14.25 -6.02
C ASP A 26 -2.03 13.70 -5.73
N SER A 27 -1.24 14.41 -4.92
CA SER A 27 0.09 13.93 -4.51
C SER A 27 0.05 12.63 -3.70
N TYR A 28 -0.90 12.48 -2.77
CA TYR A 28 -1.11 11.23 -2.03
C TYR A 28 -1.61 10.11 -2.94
N MET A 29 -2.57 10.38 -3.82
CA MET A 29 -3.09 9.38 -4.74
C MET A 29 -2.00 8.89 -5.69
N ARG A 30 -1.19 9.80 -6.24
CA ARG A 30 -0.05 9.45 -7.11
C ARG A 30 1.04 8.67 -6.40
N SER A 31 1.26 8.86 -5.11
CA SER A 31 2.32 8.17 -4.36
C SER A 31 1.87 6.85 -3.74
N LEU A 32 0.65 6.78 -3.20
CA LEU A 32 0.18 5.67 -2.35
C LEU A 32 -0.81 4.74 -3.05
N TYR A 33 -1.57 5.21 -4.05
CA TYR A 33 -2.53 4.37 -4.75
C TYR A 33 -1.81 3.48 -5.77
N ARG A 34 -1.54 2.23 -5.37
CA ARG A 34 -0.93 1.19 -6.22
C ARG A 34 -1.79 -0.05 -6.18
N LEU A 35 -2.19 -0.53 -7.36
CA LEU A 35 -2.93 -1.78 -7.52
C LEU A 35 -1.97 -2.86 -8.01
N GLY A 36 -2.11 -4.07 -7.44
CA GLY A 36 -1.35 -5.23 -7.84
C GLY A 36 -2.16 -6.51 -7.76
N ALA A 37 -1.71 -7.55 -8.45
CA ALA A 37 -2.15 -8.90 -8.17
C ALA A 37 -1.24 -9.50 -7.10
N ILE A 38 -1.85 -10.19 -6.14
CA ILE A 38 -1.15 -11.06 -5.19
C ILE A 38 -1.77 -12.44 -5.30
N THR A 39 -0.96 -13.46 -5.11
CA THR A 39 -1.37 -14.86 -5.05
C THR A 39 -2.09 -15.16 -3.73
N ARG A 40 -2.80 -16.29 -3.68
CA ARG A 40 -3.43 -16.77 -2.44
C ARG A 40 -2.42 -17.02 -1.32
N SER A 41 -1.21 -17.47 -1.67
CA SER A 41 -0.14 -17.70 -0.69
C SER A 41 0.39 -16.37 -0.12
N GLU A 42 0.51 -15.34 -0.94
CA GLU A 42 0.89 -13.98 -0.51
C GLU A 42 -0.18 -13.33 0.37
N ASP A 43 -1.47 -13.47 0.01
CA ASP A 43 -2.58 -13.03 0.89
C ASP A 43 -2.53 -13.74 2.25
N GLY A 44 -2.22 -15.04 2.26
CA GLY A 44 -1.99 -15.81 3.48
C GLY A 44 -0.87 -15.23 4.35
N ARG A 45 0.30 -14.94 3.76
CA ARG A 45 1.43 -14.33 4.47
C ARG A 45 1.08 -12.95 5.06
N LEU A 46 0.33 -12.13 4.34
CA LEU A 46 -0.16 -10.84 4.88
C LEU A 46 -1.12 -11.04 6.04
N ASN A 47 -2.00 -12.05 5.96
CA ASN A 47 -2.94 -12.36 7.01
C ASN A 47 -2.23 -12.84 8.28
N ASP A 48 -1.27 -13.75 8.13
CA ASP A 48 -0.49 -14.30 9.24
C ASP A 48 0.38 -13.22 9.92
N ALA A 49 0.88 -12.26 9.16
CA ALA A 49 1.59 -11.08 9.68
C ALA A 49 0.66 -10.01 10.29
N GLY A 50 -0.67 -10.16 10.20
CA GLY A 50 -1.63 -9.14 10.65
C GLY A 50 -1.66 -7.86 9.79
N LEU A 51 -1.10 -7.92 8.58
CA LEU A 51 -0.92 -6.81 7.64
C LEU A 51 -1.93 -6.81 6.48
N ARG A 52 -2.90 -7.73 6.48
CA ARG A 52 -3.96 -7.82 5.46
C ARG A 52 -4.71 -6.51 5.24
N SER A 53 -4.95 -5.74 6.30
CA SER A 53 -5.71 -4.49 6.26
C SER A 53 -5.03 -3.32 6.97
N ARG A 54 -3.74 -3.46 7.30
CA ARG A 54 -2.94 -2.48 8.05
C ARG A 54 -1.59 -2.25 7.39
N MET A 55 -0.96 -1.13 7.73
CA MET A 55 0.46 -0.90 7.47
C MET A 55 1.29 -1.34 8.68
N PRO A 56 2.59 -1.64 8.50
CA PRO A 56 3.50 -1.94 9.61
C PRO A 56 3.54 -0.82 10.65
N GLU A 57 3.95 -1.17 11.87
CA GLU A 57 4.14 -0.20 12.94
C GLU A 57 5.17 0.87 12.54
N GLY A 58 4.91 2.13 12.90
CA GLY A 58 5.77 3.27 12.53
C GLY A 58 5.69 3.71 11.07
N TRP A 59 4.88 3.05 10.23
CA TRP A 59 4.72 3.46 8.84
C TRP A 59 4.05 4.84 8.72
N THR A 60 4.55 5.66 7.80
CA THR A 60 3.99 6.97 7.45
C THR A 60 3.82 7.09 5.94
N ALA A 61 3.11 8.12 5.46
CA ALA A 61 2.92 8.33 4.02
C ALA A 61 4.21 8.63 3.24
N GLN A 62 5.31 8.90 3.94
CA GLN A 62 6.65 9.09 3.36
C GLN A 62 7.40 7.76 3.17
N CYS A 63 6.93 6.67 3.78
CA CYS A 63 7.50 5.35 3.64
C CYS A 63 7.08 4.68 2.31
N SER A 64 7.70 3.54 1.98
CA SER A 64 7.32 2.72 0.82
C SER A 64 5.83 2.36 0.86
N PRO A 65 5.06 2.55 -0.23
CA PRO A 65 3.69 2.06 -0.31
C PRO A 65 3.63 0.53 -0.29
N TYR A 66 4.75 -0.15 -0.55
CA TYR A 66 4.88 -1.61 -0.53
C TYR A 66 5.36 -2.17 0.82
N ALA A 67 5.52 -1.32 1.85
CA ALA A 67 6.11 -1.71 3.13
C ALA A 67 5.43 -2.93 3.79
N ARG A 68 4.10 -3.09 3.64
CA ARG A 68 3.39 -4.26 4.18
C ARG A 68 3.74 -5.57 3.46
N TYR A 69 4.03 -5.49 2.17
CA TYR A 69 4.51 -6.62 1.38
C TYR A 69 5.95 -6.95 1.75
N GLU A 70 6.81 -5.94 1.85
CA GLU A 70 8.22 -6.08 2.28
C GLU A 70 8.31 -6.74 3.66
N ALA A 71 7.51 -6.29 4.62
CA ALA A 71 7.44 -6.87 5.97
C ALA A 71 6.92 -8.32 5.98
N ALA A 72 6.08 -8.71 5.01
CA ALA A 72 5.60 -10.08 4.84
C ALA A 72 6.51 -10.95 3.93
N GLY A 73 7.69 -10.44 3.55
CA GLY A 73 8.62 -11.14 2.66
C GLY A 73 8.08 -11.36 1.24
N ILE A 74 7.18 -10.49 0.77
CA ILE A 74 6.58 -10.53 -0.56
C ILE A 74 7.37 -9.60 -1.48
N THR A 75 7.95 -10.16 -2.53
CA THR A 75 8.73 -9.42 -3.53
C THR A 75 7.94 -9.32 -4.83
N ALA A 76 8.09 -8.20 -5.56
CA ALA A 76 7.51 -8.10 -6.89
C ALA A 76 8.13 -9.17 -7.82
N GLN A 77 7.29 -10.02 -8.42
CA GLN A 77 7.70 -10.79 -9.59
C GLN A 77 7.89 -9.79 -10.74
N GLN A 78 9.14 -9.58 -11.16
CA GLN A 78 9.45 -8.77 -12.33
C GLN A 78 8.92 -9.49 -13.57
N LEU A 79 7.72 -9.11 -14.03
CA LEU A 79 7.31 -9.34 -15.41
C LEU A 79 7.47 -8.03 -16.16
N ARG A 80 8.66 -7.85 -16.76
CA ARG A 80 8.90 -6.94 -17.88
C ARG A 80 9.83 -7.63 -18.88
N SER A 81 9.25 -8.52 -19.67
CA SER A 81 9.58 -8.54 -21.09
C SER A 81 8.38 -7.93 -21.81
N ASP A 82 8.70 -6.99 -22.70
CA ASP A 82 7.89 -6.51 -23.81
C ASP A 82 6.74 -5.54 -23.50
N LYS A 83 7.06 -4.25 -23.63
CA LYS A 83 6.43 -3.39 -24.64
C LYS A 83 7.32 -2.23 -25.03
#